data_AF-A0A661BHK8-F1
#
_entry.id   AF-A0A661BHK8-F1
#
_cell.length_a   1.000
_cell.length_b   1.000
_cell.length_c   1.000
_cell.angle_alpha   90.00
_cell.angle_beta   90.00
_cell.angle_gamma   90.00
#
_symmetry.space_group_name_H-M   'P 1'
#
loop_
_entity.id
_entity.type
_entity.pdbx_description
1 polymer ?
#
loop_
_entity_poly.entity_id
_entity_poly.type
_entity_poly.pdbx_seq_one_letter_code
_entity_poly.pdbx_strand_id
1 'polypeptide(L)'
;MRNKIFILWAIGAIIVMLFLGCYKGEPNETGPPFVHIYNNPPDSSIMGAAPIIWWWGTDLDGVVEKYQWIDIVTYKLEHSLVSSYYNNELPIPDTIITEDEADTFAWETTTASADTIYLLREPGDTMTEHLFCVRSIDIHSDTSQPECKIYYRTNVPPDSLIIKENEDYVEGDTFWVLNDTTWDWTGIPIDWTAHDPDNSVILEFYWWVENFDNPSQIVRTSKADDSVLTVYSGKSTTDGWTRLKKTTLKGEIPTGHWRFIIQVRDDAFEVGVHDTFEFYATHPDFDPSVDSVVQSMADTTYPHKLLVIFAAPSAIWDDDIGEFYYQIFNTLQSEGYFTEFDTSRAVTVGEYMELTAFDLVDYSIVYLFNLGIASGAPNFSPSKQMLEKFQDYALAGGRVIFDGRQFFNNISGFVSESEINPFGQIPFDIFGIVARSNMGAWIESEPLSQVADIYPQLLIDSVKTPGGQLSGVRTVGIYPYFAGIPYAEPIYIGSQGTLPDSLVPETMINNIIGRHLGIRYAKPNTRSALFSFPLYYAQNDEDQVLDALRETFRFVIAGFPSYEEEEEELLQR
;
A
#
# COMPACT_ATOMS: atom_id res chain seq x y z
N MET A 1 73.06 -46.83 2.48
CA MET A 1 71.91 -46.01 2.03
C MET A 1 70.83 -46.84 1.31
N ARG A 2 71.16 -47.92 0.58
CA ARG A 2 70.19 -48.78 -0.15
C ARG A 2 69.08 -49.39 0.72
N ASN A 3 69.36 -49.73 1.98
CA ASN A 3 68.37 -50.37 2.87
C ASN A 3 67.34 -49.39 3.47
N LYS A 4 67.65 -48.08 3.55
CA LYS A 4 66.70 -47.07 4.06
C LYS A 4 65.66 -46.67 3.02
N ILE A 5 66.03 -46.70 1.74
CA ILE A 5 65.13 -46.44 0.60
C ILE A 5 64.07 -47.56 0.50
N PHE A 6 64.46 -48.82 0.71
CA PHE A 6 63.53 -49.95 0.67
C PHE A 6 62.44 -49.88 1.76
N ILE A 7 62.80 -49.41 2.95
CA ILE A 7 61.84 -49.23 4.06
C ILE A 7 60.86 -48.09 3.75
N LEU A 8 61.34 -47.00 3.14
CA LEU A 8 60.48 -45.89 2.70
C LEU A 8 59.51 -46.31 1.59
N TRP A 9 59.95 -47.15 0.65
CA TRP A 9 59.05 -47.72 -0.38
C TRP A 9 58.03 -48.70 0.21
N ALA A 10 58.42 -49.50 1.21
CA ALA A 10 57.50 -50.42 1.88
C ALA A 10 56.44 -49.67 2.70
N ILE A 11 56.84 -48.61 3.43
CA ILE A 11 55.90 -47.77 4.18
C ILE A 11 54.98 -46.99 3.21
N GLY A 12 55.53 -46.46 2.11
CA GLY A 12 54.74 -45.81 1.06
C GLY A 12 53.71 -46.75 0.44
N ALA A 13 54.09 -47.99 0.14
CA ALA A 13 53.18 -49.00 -0.40
C ALA A 13 52.07 -49.40 0.60
N ILE A 14 52.40 -49.50 1.90
CA ILE A 14 51.42 -49.80 2.95
C ILE A 14 50.43 -48.64 3.13
N ILE A 15 50.89 -47.38 3.07
CA ILE A 15 50.01 -46.20 3.14
C ILE A 15 49.09 -46.16 1.91
N VAL A 16 49.60 -46.44 0.71
CA VAL A 16 48.77 -46.52 -0.51
C VAL A 16 47.75 -47.66 -0.44
N MET A 17 48.11 -48.81 0.14
CA MET A 17 47.15 -49.91 0.38
C MET A 17 46.10 -49.55 1.45
N LEU A 18 46.45 -48.76 2.47
CA LEU A 18 45.49 -48.30 3.47
C LEU A 18 44.49 -47.28 2.91
N PHE A 19 44.87 -46.46 1.91
CA PHE A 19 43.96 -45.55 1.21
C PHE A 19 43.12 -46.23 0.11
N LEU A 20 43.61 -47.33 -0.49
CA LEU A 20 42.83 -48.14 -1.45
C LEU A 20 41.92 -49.18 -0.75
N GLY A 21 42.12 -49.42 0.55
CA GLY A 21 41.32 -50.31 1.38
C GLY A 21 40.05 -49.68 1.94
N CYS A 22 39.44 -48.71 1.26
CA CYS A 22 38.05 -48.36 1.55
C CYS A 22 37.20 -49.51 1.00
N TYR A 23 36.96 -50.50 1.86
CA TYR A 23 35.98 -51.55 1.64
C TYR A 23 34.63 -50.85 1.51
N LYS A 24 34.25 -50.51 0.26
CA LYS A 24 32.83 -50.45 -0.09
C LYS A 24 32.36 -51.87 0.14
N GLY A 25 31.55 -52.07 1.18
CA GLY A 25 30.86 -53.33 1.38
C GLY A 25 30.27 -53.79 0.05
N GLU A 26 30.19 -55.10 -0.13
CA GLU A 26 29.34 -55.64 -1.19
C GLU A 26 28.00 -54.87 -1.13
N PRO A 27 27.49 -54.37 -2.27
CA PRO A 27 26.15 -53.77 -2.26
C PRO A 27 25.25 -54.78 -1.56
N ASN A 28 24.58 -54.35 -0.49
CA ASN A 28 23.61 -55.20 0.20
C ASN A 28 22.70 -55.82 -0.87
N GLU A 29 22.30 -57.07 -0.70
CA GLU A 29 21.34 -57.70 -1.62
C GLU A 29 20.18 -56.72 -1.85
N THR A 30 20.00 -56.28 -3.10
CA THR A 30 18.93 -55.37 -3.47
C THR A 30 17.63 -56.16 -3.44
N GLY A 31 16.69 -55.71 -2.62
CA GLY A 31 15.34 -56.23 -2.57
C GLY A 31 14.39 -55.14 -3.05
N PRO A 32 13.13 -55.48 -3.37
CA PRO A 32 12.15 -54.44 -3.60
C PRO A 32 12.01 -53.60 -2.33
N PRO A 33 11.95 -52.26 -2.45
CA PRO A 33 11.85 -51.41 -1.28
C PRO A 33 10.53 -51.67 -0.54
N PHE A 34 10.45 -51.18 0.69
CA PHE A 34 9.27 -51.24 1.55
C PHE A 34 8.67 -49.84 1.71
N VAL A 35 7.35 -49.77 1.93
CA VAL A 35 6.64 -48.53 2.24
C VAL A 35 5.61 -48.81 3.33
N HIS A 36 5.37 -47.81 4.18
CA HIS A 36 4.35 -47.85 5.20
C HIS A 36 3.70 -46.49 5.44
N ILE A 37 2.37 -46.47 5.57
CA ILE A 37 1.62 -45.26 5.93
C ILE A 37 1.63 -45.11 7.45
N TYR A 38 2.34 -44.09 7.96
CA TYR A 38 2.73 -43.92 9.36
C TYR A 38 1.56 -43.60 10.34
N ASN A 39 0.31 -43.59 9.85
CA ASN A 39 -0.93 -43.45 10.60
C ASN A 39 -1.18 -42.08 11.28
N ASN A 40 -1.79 -41.19 10.51
CA ASN A 40 -2.88 -40.29 10.91
C ASN A 40 -3.50 -39.82 9.58
N PRO A 41 -4.58 -40.44 9.06
CA PRO A 41 -5.64 -41.20 9.74
C PRO A 41 -5.69 -42.73 9.48
N PRO A 42 -6.44 -43.51 10.29
CA PRO A 42 -6.67 -44.95 10.09
C PRO A 42 -7.39 -45.29 8.79
N ASP A 43 -7.28 -46.55 8.36
CA ASP A 43 -8.06 -47.07 7.24
C ASP A 43 -9.58 -46.97 7.52
N SER A 44 -10.37 -46.72 6.47
CA SER A 44 -11.81 -46.45 6.48
C SER A 44 -12.23 -45.23 7.29
N SER A 45 -11.32 -44.27 7.50
CA SER A 45 -11.65 -43.04 8.20
C SER A 45 -12.41 -42.05 7.31
N ILE A 46 -13.30 -41.28 7.93
CA ILE A 46 -14.06 -40.21 7.28
C ILE A 46 -13.35 -38.87 7.55
N MET A 47 -13.08 -38.12 6.49
CA MET A 47 -12.33 -36.86 6.49
C MET A 47 -13.23 -35.69 6.10
N GLY A 48 -13.39 -34.73 7.01
CA GLY A 48 -14.03 -33.43 6.78
C GLY A 48 -13.13 -32.42 6.07
N ALA A 49 -11.81 -32.60 6.11
CA ALA A 49 -10.83 -31.77 5.41
C ALA A 49 -9.79 -32.65 4.72
N ALA A 50 -9.06 -32.11 3.74
CA ALA A 50 -7.95 -32.78 3.07
C ALA A 50 -6.85 -33.19 4.09
N PRO A 51 -6.60 -34.50 4.30
CA PRO A 51 -5.59 -34.94 5.25
C PRO A 51 -4.17 -34.73 4.72
N ILE A 52 -3.24 -34.43 5.64
CA ILE A 52 -1.80 -34.60 5.40
C ILE A 52 -1.46 -36.06 5.74
N ILE A 53 -1.20 -36.87 4.72
CA ILE A 53 -0.88 -38.29 4.91
C ILE A 53 0.63 -38.44 4.95
N TRP A 54 1.13 -39.14 5.97
CA TRP A 54 2.56 -39.42 6.16
C TRP A 54 2.86 -40.86 5.81
N TRP A 55 3.97 -41.06 5.10
CA TRP A 55 4.51 -42.37 4.77
C TRP A 55 6.02 -42.39 4.98
N TRP A 56 6.56 -43.57 5.18
CA TRP A 56 8.00 -43.79 5.15
C TRP A 56 8.29 -45.06 4.39
N GLY A 57 9.42 -45.09 3.72
CA GLY A 57 9.96 -46.28 3.09
C GLY A 57 11.34 -46.60 3.60
N THR A 58 11.74 -47.84 3.38
CA THR A 58 13.10 -48.30 3.62
C THR A 58 13.44 -49.37 2.60
N ASP A 59 14.72 -49.51 2.30
CA ASP A 59 15.23 -50.62 1.49
C ASP A 59 16.33 -51.36 2.28
N LEU A 60 16.73 -52.54 1.84
CA LEU A 60 17.80 -53.35 2.43
C LEU A 60 19.15 -52.61 2.46
N ASP A 61 19.40 -51.69 1.54
CA ASP A 61 20.57 -50.80 1.55
C ASP A 61 20.33 -49.48 2.32
N GLY A 62 19.10 -49.25 2.76
CA GLY A 62 18.66 -48.08 3.51
C GLY A 62 18.30 -46.86 2.67
N VAL A 63 18.25 -46.95 1.33
CA VAL A 63 18.08 -45.81 0.43
C VAL A 63 16.76 -45.90 -0.36
N VAL A 64 15.84 -44.98 -0.10
CA VAL A 64 14.69 -44.71 -0.96
C VAL A 64 14.97 -43.42 -1.73
N GLU A 65 14.86 -43.45 -3.06
CA GLU A 65 15.09 -42.27 -3.91
C GLU A 65 13.89 -41.33 -3.87
N LYS A 66 12.67 -41.89 -4.01
CA LYS A 66 11.41 -41.15 -4.09
C LYS A 66 10.22 -42.05 -3.78
N TYR A 67 9.04 -41.43 -3.71
CA TYR A 67 7.75 -42.07 -3.52
C TYR A 67 6.83 -41.76 -4.69
N GLN A 68 5.83 -42.60 -4.85
CA GLN A 68 4.67 -42.31 -5.68
C GLN A 68 3.39 -42.56 -4.91
N TRP A 69 2.38 -41.72 -5.11
CA TRP A 69 1.05 -41.91 -4.55
C TRP A 69 -0.03 -41.79 -5.63
N ILE A 70 -1.17 -42.44 -5.41
CA ILE A 70 -2.35 -42.36 -6.29
C ILE A 70 -3.61 -42.32 -5.41
N ASP A 71 -4.60 -41.53 -5.84
CA ASP A 71 -5.93 -41.43 -5.23
C ASP A 71 -6.98 -41.82 -6.28
N ILE A 72 -7.78 -42.84 -6.00
CA ILE A 72 -8.77 -43.39 -6.93
C ILE A 72 -10.15 -43.30 -6.29
N VAL A 73 -11.09 -42.62 -6.95
CA VAL A 73 -12.49 -42.62 -6.54
C VAL A 73 -13.10 -43.99 -6.84
N THR A 74 -13.48 -44.74 -5.79
CA THR A 74 -13.69 -46.19 -5.92
C THR A 74 -14.89 -46.56 -6.79
N TYR A 75 -15.97 -45.78 -6.74
CA TYR A 75 -17.18 -46.08 -7.50
C TYR A 75 -17.05 -45.83 -9.00
N LYS A 76 -16.00 -45.13 -9.44
CA LYS A 76 -15.70 -44.90 -10.86
C LYS A 76 -15.11 -46.14 -11.54
N LEU A 77 -14.75 -47.16 -10.77
CA LEU A 77 -14.24 -48.45 -11.24
C LEU A 77 -15.14 -49.59 -10.75
N GLU A 78 -15.03 -50.77 -11.39
CA GLU A 78 -15.70 -51.97 -10.89
C GLU A 78 -15.21 -52.33 -9.47
N HIS A 79 -16.14 -52.61 -8.56
CA HIS A 79 -15.83 -52.89 -7.15
C HIS A 79 -14.85 -54.07 -6.96
N SER A 80 -14.92 -55.10 -7.81
CA SER A 80 -13.97 -56.22 -7.80
C SER A 80 -12.55 -55.79 -8.13
N LEU A 81 -12.38 -54.83 -9.05
CA LEU A 81 -11.06 -54.33 -9.45
C LEU A 81 -10.42 -53.53 -8.30
N VAL A 82 -11.18 -52.62 -7.68
CA VAL A 82 -10.74 -51.85 -6.51
C VAL A 82 -10.35 -52.80 -5.37
N SER A 83 -11.16 -53.84 -5.13
CA SER A 83 -10.88 -54.85 -4.11
C SER A 83 -9.57 -55.61 -4.38
N SER A 84 -9.29 -55.98 -5.64
CA SER A 84 -8.05 -56.65 -6.00
C SER A 84 -6.83 -55.74 -5.88
N TYR A 85 -6.95 -54.43 -6.13
CA TYR A 85 -5.88 -53.46 -5.86
C TYR A 85 -5.62 -53.30 -4.36
N TYR A 86 -6.66 -53.11 -3.55
CA TYR A 86 -6.55 -52.96 -2.11
C TYR A 86 -5.90 -54.18 -1.43
N ASN A 87 -6.21 -55.39 -1.90
CA ASN A 87 -5.65 -56.64 -1.35
C ASN A 87 -4.32 -57.06 -2.01
N ASN A 88 -3.73 -56.24 -2.88
CA ASN A 88 -2.52 -56.55 -3.65
C ASN A 88 -2.61 -57.86 -4.47
N GLU A 89 -3.80 -58.20 -4.96
CA GLU A 89 -4.03 -59.36 -5.84
C GLU A 89 -3.68 -59.04 -7.31
N LEU A 90 -3.83 -57.76 -7.69
CA LEU A 90 -3.48 -57.24 -9.01
C LEU A 90 -2.58 -55.99 -8.87
N PRO A 91 -1.59 -55.81 -9.76
CA PRO A 91 -0.80 -54.58 -9.78
C PRO A 91 -1.65 -53.39 -10.26
N ILE A 92 -1.48 -52.24 -9.63
CA ILE A 92 -2.09 -50.97 -10.04
C ILE A 92 -1.30 -50.43 -11.25
N PRO A 93 -1.94 -50.21 -12.42
CA PRO A 93 -1.29 -49.61 -13.59
C PRO A 93 -0.74 -48.21 -13.29
N ASP A 94 0.21 -47.73 -14.11
CA ASP A 94 0.75 -46.36 -13.96
C ASP A 94 -0.32 -45.27 -14.25
N THR A 95 -1.33 -45.63 -15.03
CA THR A 95 -2.48 -44.77 -15.35
C THR A 95 -3.73 -45.63 -15.48
N ILE A 96 -4.82 -45.19 -14.85
CA ILE A 96 -6.14 -45.80 -14.92
C ILE A 96 -7.07 -44.77 -15.55
N ILE A 97 -7.80 -45.18 -16.59
CA ILE A 97 -8.80 -44.36 -17.27
C ILE A 97 -10.15 -45.02 -17.04
N THR A 98 -11.16 -44.25 -16.63
CA THR A 98 -12.52 -44.76 -16.42
C THR A 98 -13.15 -45.24 -17.73
N GLU A 99 -14.16 -46.12 -17.65
CA GLU A 99 -14.81 -46.69 -18.84
C GLU A 99 -15.45 -45.63 -19.75
N ASP A 100 -15.88 -44.51 -19.17
CA ASP A 100 -16.45 -43.36 -19.89
C ASP A 100 -15.40 -42.37 -20.40
N GLU A 101 -14.11 -42.66 -20.19
CA GLU A 101 -12.97 -41.80 -20.51
C GLU A 101 -13.03 -40.40 -19.87
N ALA A 102 -13.87 -40.21 -18.85
CA ALA A 102 -14.08 -38.92 -18.20
C ALA A 102 -12.96 -38.60 -17.19
N ASP A 103 -12.45 -39.61 -16.49
CA ASP A 103 -11.48 -39.46 -15.41
C ASP A 103 -10.21 -40.28 -15.67
N THR A 104 -9.07 -39.72 -15.25
CA THR A 104 -7.75 -40.36 -15.33
C THR A 104 -7.07 -40.28 -13.98
N PHE A 105 -6.74 -41.44 -13.40
CA PHE A 105 -5.96 -41.55 -12.17
C PHE A 105 -4.53 -41.97 -12.52
N ALA A 106 -3.53 -41.24 -12.04
CA ALA A 106 -2.13 -41.52 -12.31
C ALA A 106 -1.29 -41.43 -11.03
N TRP A 107 -0.17 -42.13 -11.02
CA TRP A 107 0.79 -42.05 -9.91
C TRP A 107 1.53 -40.71 -9.93
N GLU A 108 1.33 -39.93 -8.87
CA GLU A 108 2.05 -38.68 -8.62
C GLU A 108 3.39 -38.98 -7.96
N THR A 109 4.47 -38.32 -8.39
CA THR A 109 5.83 -38.57 -7.90
C THR A 109 6.30 -37.49 -6.95
N THR A 110 6.84 -37.87 -5.79
CA THR A 110 7.34 -36.93 -4.79
C THR A 110 8.55 -37.49 -4.05
N THR A 111 9.46 -36.63 -3.60
CA THR A 111 10.57 -37.02 -2.72
C THR A 111 10.22 -36.85 -1.24
N ALA A 112 9.06 -36.25 -0.94
CA ALA A 112 8.62 -36.03 0.43
C ALA A 112 8.01 -37.30 1.05
N SER A 113 8.10 -37.38 2.38
CA SER A 113 7.49 -38.43 3.22
C SER A 113 6.07 -38.07 3.68
N ALA A 114 5.48 -37.03 3.10
CA ALA A 114 4.10 -36.64 3.30
C ALA A 114 3.62 -35.74 2.17
N ASP A 115 2.30 -35.72 1.97
CA ASP A 115 1.62 -34.80 1.06
C ASP A 115 0.19 -34.51 1.53
N THR A 116 -0.39 -33.42 1.04
CA THR A 116 -1.82 -33.09 1.26
C THR A 116 -2.64 -33.79 0.19
N ILE A 117 -3.46 -34.75 0.60
CA ILE A 117 -4.28 -35.53 -0.33
C ILE A 117 -5.69 -34.98 -0.30
N TYR A 118 -6.12 -34.35 -1.39
CA TYR A 118 -7.39 -33.62 -1.43
C TYR A 118 -8.62 -34.53 -1.31
N LEU A 119 -8.53 -35.78 -1.79
CA LEU A 119 -9.63 -36.75 -1.80
C LEU A 119 -10.91 -36.09 -2.34
N LEU A 120 -10.86 -35.58 -3.57
CA LEU A 120 -11.87 -34.66 -4.10
C LEU A 120 -13.28 -35.26 -4.09
N ARG A 121 -14.25 -34.46 -3.63
CA ARG A 121 -15.66 -34.84 -3.69
C ARG A 121 -16.18 -34.74 -5.12
N GLU A 122 -17.00 -35.70 -5.49
CA GLU A 122 -17.66 -35.71 -6.79
C GLU A 122 -18.93 -34.84 -6.77
N PRO A 123 -19.23 -34.11 -7.87
CA PRO A 123 -20.37 -33.21 -7.90
C PRO A 123 -21.70 -33.92 -7.60
N GLY A 124 -22.36 -33.53 -6.51
CA GLY A 124 -23.67 -34.06 -6.10
C GLY A 124 -23.63 -35.19 -5.06
N ASP A 125 -22.44 -35.71 -4.74
CA ASP A 125 -22.28 -36.71 -3.69
C ASP A 125 -22.17 -36.06 -2.31
N THR A 126 -22.76 -36.69 -1.29
CA THR A 126 -22.58 -36.27 0.11
C THR A 126 -21.31 -36.83 0.74
N MET A 127 -20.78 -37.91 0.16
CA MET A 127 -19.56 -38.58 0.61
C MET A 127 -18.96 -39.36 -0.58
N THR A 128 -17.66 -39.20 -0.80
CA THR A 128 -16.92 -39.93 -1.85
C THR A 128 -15.95 -40.90 -1.18
N GLU A 129 -15.87 -42.13 -1.70
CA GLU A 129 -14.95 -43.17 -1.22
C GLU A 129 -13.72 -43.23 -2.13
N HIS A 130 -12.54 -43.30 -1.52
CA HIS A 130 -11.25 -43.20 -2.15
C HIS A 130 -10.35 -44.36 -1.78
N LEU A 131 -9.69 -44.98 -2.76
CA LEU A 131 -8.55 -45.88 -2.57
C LEU A 131 -7.27 -45.06 -2.74
N PHE A 132 -6.63 -44.72 -1.63
CA PHE A 132 -5.32 -44.07 -1.60
C PHE A 132 -4.23 -45.12 -1.48
N CYS A 133 -3.23 -45.09 -2.37
CA CYS A 133 -2.10 -46.00 -2.33
C CYS A 133 -0.77 -45.23 -2.44
N VAL A 134 0.26 -45.72 -1.76
CA VAL A 134 1.64 -45.20 -1.86
C VAL A 134 2.62 -46.34 -2.14
N ARG A 135 3.64 -46.07 -2.94
CA ARG A 135 4.79 -46.97 -3.18
C ARG A 135 6.11 -46.23 -3.09
N SER A 136 7.16 -46.90 -2.62
CA SER A 136 8.53 -46.37 -2.63
C SER A 136 9.28 -46.82 -3.88
N ILE A 137 10.24 -46.02 -4.31
CA ILE A 137 11.10 -46.28 -5.47
C ILE A 137 12.56 -46.16 -5.01
N ASP A 138 13.34 -47.19 -5.30
CA ASP A 138 14.77 -47.24 -4.98
C ASP A 138 15.64 -46.55 -6.06
N ILE A 139 16.95 -46.58 -5.87
CA ILE A 139 17.94 -46.02 -6.79
C ILE A 139 18.08 -46.80 -8.11
N HIS A 140 17.44 -47.97 -8.22
CA HIS A 140 17.41 -48.82 -9.40
C HIS A 140 16.06 -48.75 -10.14
N SER A 141 15.16 -47.87 -9.68
CA SER A 141 13.79 -47.73 -10.17
C SER A 141 12.89 -48.94 -9.91
N ASP A 142 13.25 -49.81 -8.97
CA ASP A 142 12.40 -50.88 -8.47
C ASP A 142 11.37 -50.30 -7.48
N THR A 143 10.11 -50.75 -7.61
CA THR A 143 8.99 -50.26 -6.81
C THR A 143 8.61 -51.23 -5.70
N SER A 144 8.24 -50.72 -4.53
CA SER A 144 7.64 -51.53 -3.47
C SER A 144 6.28 -52.11 -3.89
N GLN A 145 5.82 -53.13 -3.17
CA GLN A 145 4.37 -53.38 -3.12
C GLN A 145 3.69 -52.13 -2.55
N PRO A 146 2.58 -51.67 -3.15
CA PRO A 146 1.89 -50.48 -2.66
C PRO A 146 1.21 -50.79 -1.32
N GLU A 147 1.23 -49.81 -0.42
CA GLU A 147 0.37 -49.82 0.76
C GLU A 147 -0.84 -48.95 0.46
N CYS A 148 -2.03 -49.55 0.59
CA CYS A 148 -3.30 -48.90 0.26
C CYS A 148 -4.20 -48.77 1.48
N LYS A 149 -5.00 -47.71 1.51
CA LYS A 149 -6.07 -47.47 2.49
C LYS A 149 -7.30 -46.91 1.80
N ILE A 150 -8.47 -47.23 2.36
CA ILE A 150 -9.73 -46.61 1.98
C ILE A 150 -9.94 -45.38 2.87
N TYR A 151 -10.27 -44.26 2.25
CA TYR A 151 -10.71 -43.05 2.95
C TYR A 151 -12.03 -42.57 2.39
N TYR A 152 -12.79 -41.85 3.21
CA TYR A 152 -14.03 -41.23 2.80
C TYR A 152 -13.89 -39.72 2.96
N ARG A 153 -14.29 -38.94 1.94
CA ARG A 153 -14.35 -37.47 2.02
C ARG A 153 -15.80 -37.03 2.20
N THR A 154 -16.06 -36.20 3.19
CA THR A 154 -17.28 -35.39 3.34
C THR A 154 -16.90 -33.93 3.31
N ASN A 155 -17.70 -33.04 2.74
CA ASN A 155 -17.37 -31.62 2.70
C ASN A 155 -18.59 -30.75 2.99
N VAL A 156 -18.42 -29.80 3.88
CA VAL A 156 -19.35 -28.70 4.16
C VAL A 156 -18.63 -27.41 3.78
N PRO A 157 -19.08 -26.70 2.74
CA PRO A 157 -18.43 -25.47 2.31
C PRO A 157 -18.33 -24.44 3.44
N PRO A 158 -17.35 -23.51 3.37
CA PRO A 158 -17.15 -22.50 4.40
C PRO A 158 -18.41 -21.68 4.69
N ASP A 159 -18.74 -21.51 5.96
CA ASP A 159 -20.00 -20.94 6.45
C ASP A 159 -19.88 -19.50 6.92
N SER A 160 -18.66 -18.99 7.11
CA SER A 160 -18.43 -17.58 7.40
C SER A 160 -17.23 -17.02 6.65
N LEU A 161 -17.38 -15.77 6.23
CA LEU A 161 -16.35 -14.89 5.72
C LEU A 161 -16.69 -13.50 6.21
N ILE A 162 -15.71 -12.83 6.80
CA ILE A 162 -15.89 -11.52 7.43
C ILE A 162 -14.70 -10.65 7.00
N ILE A 163 -14.99 -9.59 6.27
CA ILE A 163 -14.08 -8.47 6.09
C ILE A 163 -13.93 -7.79 7.44
N LYS A 164 -12.70 -7.64 7.90
CA LYS A 164 -12.43 -7.00 9.19
C LYS A 164 -12.72 -5.51 9.04
N GLU A 165 -13.65 -5.01 9.84
CA GLU A 165 -13.86 -3.57 9.96
C GLU A 165 -12.56 -2.93 10.43
N ASN A 166 -12.04 -2.01 9.63
CA ASN A 166 -11.08 -1.04 10.11
C ASN A 166 -11.88 0.13 10.68
N GLU A 167 -11.56 0.58 11.89
CA GLU A 167 -12.24 1.74 12.52
C GLU A 167 -12.13 3.00 11.63
N ASP A 168 -11.11 3.06 10.77
CA ASP A 168 -10.88 4.13 9.81
C ASP A 168 -11.65 3.96 8.47
N TYR A 169 -12.29 2.81 8.22
CA TYR A 169 -12.99 2.51 6.95
C TYR A 169 -14.46 2.17 7.21
N VAL A 170 -15.27 3.21 7.39
CA VAL A 170 -16.72 3.06 7.53
C VAL A 170 -17.33 2.69 6.18
N GLU A 171 -18.28 1.76 6.16
CA GLU A 171 -19.03 1.42 4.95
C GLU A 171 -19.68 2.67 4.32
N GLY A 172 -19.52 2.83 3.01
CA GLY A 172 -19.99 4.01 2.28
C GLY A 172 -19.09 5.24 2.40
N ASP A 173 -17.87 5.11 2.97
CA ASP A 173 -16.89 6.21 2.98
C ASP A 173 -16.28 6.43 1.58
N THR A 174 -15.67 7.60 1.41
CA THR A 174 -15.04 8.04 0.16
C THR A 174 -13.52 7.97 0.26
N PHE A 175 -12.90 7.22 -0.63
CA PHE A 175 -11.45 7.02 -0.67
C PHE A 175 -10.83 7.58 -1.94
N TRP A 176 -9.61 8.11 -1.79
CA TRP A 176 -8.72 8.31 -2.92
C TRP A 176 -8.19 6.95 -3.40
N VAL A 177 -8.26 6.70 -4.70
CA VAL A 177 -7.74 5.48 -5.32
C VAL A 177 -6.80 5.84 -6.46
N LEU A 178 -5.53 5.47 -6.32
CA LEU A 178 -4.50 5.64 -7.35
C LEU A 178 -4.26 4.33 -8.12
N ASN A 179 -3.67 4.45 -9.31
CA ASN A 179 -3.30 3.33 -10.17
C ASN A 179 -2.28 2.41 -9.50
N ASP A 180 -1.31 2.97 -8.79
CA ASP A 180 -0.35 2.21 -7.99
C ASP A 180 -0.01 2.93 -6.67
N THR A 181 0.68 2.22 -5.78
CA THR A 181 1.24 2.78 -4.56
C THR A 181 2.32 3.80 -4.88
N THR A 182 2.41 4.79 -4.00
CA THR A 182 3.43 5.83 -4.09
C THR A 182 4.18 5.93 -2.77
N TRP A 183 5.09 6.90 -2.65
CA TRP A 183 5.80 7.16 -1.40
C TRP A 183 4.85 7.47 -0.23
N ASP A 184 3.76 8.18 -0.52
CA ASP A 184 2.84 8.72 0.48
C ASP A 184 1.52 7.94 0.58
N TRP A 185 1.11 7.27 -0.50
CA TRP A 185 -0.15 6.54 -0.57
C TRP A 185 0.10 5.05 -0.80
N THR A 186 -0.33 4.22 0.15
CA THR A 186 -0.04 2.77 0.17
C THR A 186 -1.24 1.91 -0.22
N GLY A 187 -2.31 2.50 -0.77
CA GLY A 187 -3.55 1.79 -1.10
C GLY A 187 -4.53 1.68 0.05
N ILE A 188 -5.70 1.08 -0.22
CA ILE A 188 -6.72 0.81 0.81
C ILE A 188 -6.53 -0.63 1.30
N PRO A 189 -5.95 -0.86 2.50
CA PRO A 189 -5.79 -2.20 3.04
C PRO A 189 -7.15 -2.80 3.40
N ILE A 190 -7.38 -4.03 2.94
CA ILE A 190 -8.58 -4.83 3.25
C ILE A 190 -8.09 -6.17 3.80
N ASP A 191 -8.48 -6.47 5.04
CA ASP A 191 -8.18 -7.73 5.71
C ASP A 191 -9.47 -8.54 5.91
N TRP A 192 -9.38 -9.88 5.94
CA TRP A 192 -10.52 -10.73 6.20
C TRP A 192 -10.18 -11.97 7.04
N THR A 193 -11.22 -12.63 7.50
CA THR A 193 -11.18 -13.92 8.19
C THR A 193 -12.33 -14.78 7.71
N ALA A 194 -12.10 -16.09 7.66
CA ALA A 194 -13.13 -17.06 7.32
C ALA A 194 -13.06 -18.24 8.30
N HIS A 195 -14.18 -18.95 8.39
CA HIS A 195 -14.34 -20.19 9.12
C HIS A 195 -14.91 -21.23 8.18
N ASP A 196 -14.45 -22.46 8.39
CA ASP A 196 -14.96 -23.62 7.69
C ASP A 196 -15.42 -24.67 8.72
N PRO A 197 -16.67 -25.16 8.65
CA PRO A 197 -17.23 -26.10 9.62
C PRO A 197 -16.40 -27.37 9.81
N ASP A 198 -15.75 -27.82 8.73
CA ASP A 198 -14.95 -29.04 8.74
C ASP A 198 -13.50 -28.81 9.21
N ASN A 199 -13.17 -27.57 9.60
CA ASN A 199 -11.83 -27.11 9.96
C ASN A 199 -10.79 -27.36 8.86
N SER A 200 -11.16 -27.11 7.60
CA SER A 200 -10.21 -27.16 6.49
C SER A 200 -8.94 -26.39 6.79
N VAL A 201 -7.80 -27.05 6.58
CA VAL A 201 -6.47 -26.47 6.84
C VAL A 201 -6.15 -25.43 5.76
N ILE A 202 -6.80 -25.53 4.61
CA ILE A 202 -6.55 -24.71 3.43
C ILE A 202 -7.85 -24.00 3.06
N LEU A 203 -7.79 -22.66 3.11
CA LEU A 203 -8.83 -21.79 2.59
C LEU A 203 -8.20 -20.93 1.50
N GLU A 204 -8.95 -20.77 0.41
CA GLU A 204 -8.58 -19.88 -0.68
C GLU A 204 -9.67 -18.84 -0.89
N PHE A 205 -9.27 -17.66 -1.34
CA PHE A 205 -10.12 -16.51 -1.49
C PHE A 205 -10.07 -15.99 -2.92
N TYR A 206 -11.23 -15.56 -3.42
CA TYR A 206 -11.35 -14.85 -4.68
C TYR A 206 -12.08 -13.55 -4.44
N TRP A 207 -11.52 -12.44 -4.90
CA TRP A 207 -12.13 -11.14 -4.73
C TRP A 207 -12.14 -10.34 -6.02
N TRP A 208 -13.11 -9.45 -6.14
CA TRP A 208 -13.23 -8.50 -7.24
C TRP A 208 -13.88 -7.20 -6.79
N VAL A 209 -13.71 -6.17 -7.60
CA VAL A 209 -14.39 -4.89 -7.44
C VAL A 209 -15.31 -4.68 -8.63
N GLU A 210 -16.59 -4.53 -8.33
CA GLU A 210 -17.65 -4.24 -9.30
C GLU A 210 -18.27 -2.88 -9.05
N ASN A 211 -18.81 -2.28 -10.10
CA ASN A 211 -19.59 -1.07 -9.98
C ASN A 211 -20.91 -1.41 -9.26
N PHE A 212 -21.22 -0.66 -8.20
CA PHE A 212 -22.42 -0.94 -7.40
C PHE A 212 -23.71 -0.76 -8.22
N ASP A 213 -23.77 0.27 -9.07
CA ASP A 213 -24.94 0.60 -9.89
C ASP A 213 -25.05 -0.28 -11.15
N ASN A 214 -23.93 -0.87 -11.60
CA ASN A 214 -23.85 -1.78 -12.72
C ASN A 214 -22.89 -2.96 -12.44
N PRO A 215 -23.35 -4.02 -11.76
CA PRO A 215 -22.51 -5.17 -11.37
C PRO A 215 -21.83 -5.92 -12.53
N SER A 216 -22.25 -5.68 -13.79
CA SER A 216 -21.56 -6.25 -14.96
C SER A 216 -20.18 -5.62 -15.22
N GLN A 217 -19.92 -4.44 -14.64
CA GLN A 217 -18.67 -3.73 -14.76
C GLN A 217 -17.72 -4.11 -13.63
N ILE A 218 -16.79 -5.02 -13.91
CA ILE A 218 -15.71 -5.41 -13.01
C ILE A 218 -14.44 -4.67 -13.42
N VAL A 219 -13.81 -3.96 -12.49
CA VAL A 219 -12.61 -3.16 -12.75
C VAL A 219 -11.33 -3.77 -12.19
N ARG A 220 -11.45 -4.64 -11.18
CA ARG A 220 -10.31 -5.30 -10.56
C ARG A 220 -10.69 -6.68 -10.06
N THR A 221 -9.74 -7.61 -10.08
CA THR A 221 -9.87 -8.95 -9.48
C THR A 221 -8.56 -9.35 -8.85
N SER A 222 -8.60 -10.34 -7.96
CA SER A 222 -7.43 -10.98 -7.36
C SER A 222 -6.46 -11.60 -8.38
N LYS A 223 -6.86 -11.76 -9.67
CA LYS A 223 -5.95 -12.21 -10.75
C LYS A 223 -4.89 -11.17 -11.12
N ALA A 224 -5.18 -9.89 -10.89
CA ALA A 224 -4.32 -8.79 -11.27
C ALA A 224 -3.37 -8.35 -10.15
N ASP A 225 -3.45 -8.95 -8.96
CA ASP A 225 -2.59 -8.62 -7.84
C ASP A 225 -1.23 -9.30 -8.05
N ASP A 226 -0.20 -8.50 -8.41
CA ASP A 226 1.18 -8.90 -8.77
C ASP A 226 1.98 -9.56 -7.63
N SER A 227 1.30 -10.14 -6.64
CA SER A 227 1.88 -11.10 -5.71
C SER A 227 2.14 -12.44 -6.40
N VAL A 228 2.98 -12.44 -7.45
CA VAL A 228 3.46 -13.62 -8.22
C VAL A 228 4.31 -14.58 -7.34
N LEU A 229 4.27 -14.41 -6.01
CA LEU A 229 4.89 -15.29 -5.02
C LEU A 229 3.87 -15.84 -4.00
N THR A 230 2.56 -15.78 -4.28
CA THR A 230 1.57 -16.41 -3.40
C THR A 230 1.75 -17.92 -3.37
N VAL A 231 1.61 -18.48 -2.18
CA VAL A 231 1.46 -19.92 -1.95
C VAL A 231 0.12 -20.32 -2.52
N TYR A 232 0.07 -20.68 -3.81
CA TYR A 232 -1.12 -21.23 -4.47
C TYR A 232 -1.40 -22.63 -3.93
N SER A 233 -2.67 -23.05 -3.95
CA SER A 233 -3.01 -24.47 -3.79
C SER A 233 -4.02 -25.05 -4.78
N GLY A 234 -4.53 -24.23 -5.70
CA GLY A 234 -5.47 -24.67 -6.72
C GLY A 234 -4.84 -25.40 -7.92
N LYS A 235 -5.74 -25.95 -8.76
CA LYS A 235 -5.47 -26.67 -10.03
C LYS A 235 -4.69 -25.86 -11.08
N SER A 236 -4.60 -24.53 -10.93
CA SER A 236 -3.92 -23.65 -11.87
C SER A 236 -3.45 -22.36 -11.21
N THR A 237 -2.27 -21.89 -11.57
CA THR A 237 -1.70 -20.60 -11.15
C THR A 237 -2.41 -19.38 -11.75
N THR A 238 -3.50 -19.57 -12.50
CA THR A 238 -4.18 -18.51 -13.28
C THR A 238 -5.67 -18.34 -12.93
N ASP A 239 -6.18 -19.12 -11.97
CA ASP A 239 -7.61 -19.10 -11.63
C ASP A 239 -8.01 -17.89 -10.77
N GLY A 240 -7.04 -17.21 -10.16
CA GLY A 240 -7.22 -16.01 -9.34
C GLY A 240 -7.48 -16.27 -7.86
N TRP A 241 -7.53 -17.53 -7.43
CA TRP A 241 -7.72 -17.86 -6.02
C TRP A 241 -6.41 -17.73 -5.25
N THR A 242 -6.46 -17.08 -4.10
CA THR A 242 -5.29 -16.78 -3.27
C THR A 242 -5.46 -17.26 -1.84
N ARG A 243 -4.38 -17.67 -1.17
CA ARG A 243 -4.37 -17.98 0.27
C ARG A 243 -4.19 -16.75 1.15
N LEU A 244 -3.96 -15.57 0.56
CA LEU A 244 -3.79 -14.34 1.32
C LEU A 244 -5.09 -14.01 2.06
N LYS A 245 -4.95 -13.55 3.30
CA LYS A 245 -6.07 -13.08 4.13
C LYS A 245 -6.22 -11.56 4.10
N LYS A 246 -5.56 -10.93 3.14
CA LYS A 246 -5.48 -9.49 2.97
C LYS A 246 -5.12 -9.09 1.55
N THR A 247 -5.53 -7.90 1.14
CA THR A 247 -5.08 -7.22 -0.07
C THR A 247 -4.96 -5.72 0.20
N THR A 248 -4.37 -5.02 -0.75
CA THR A 248 -4.26 -3.57 -0.77
C THR A 248 -4.91 -3.10 -2.06
N LEU A 249 -6.08 -2.47 -1.95
CA LEU A 249 -6.82 -2.01 -3.11
C LEU A 249 -6.15 -0.77 -3.72
N LYS A 250 -5.80 -0.91 -4.99
CA LYS A 250 -5.23 0.09 -5.91
C LYS A 250 -5.49 -0.36 -7.35
N GLY A 251 -5.27 0.54 -8.31
CA GLY A 251 -5.48 0.29 -9.73
C GLY A 251 -6.38 1.33 -10.38
N GLU A 252 -6.61 1.15 -11.69
CA GLU A 252 -7.50 1.96 -12.52
C GLU A 252 -8.98 1.76 -12.14
N ILE A 253 -9.36 2.16 -10.93
CA ILE A 253 -10.73 2.14 -10.41
C ILE A 253 -11.28 3.57 -10.57
N PRO A 254 -12.18 3.81 -11.54
CA PRO A 254 -12.65 5.16 -11.82
C PRO A 254 -13.42 5.78 -10.63
N THR A 255 -13.50 7.10 -10.62
CA THR A 255 -14.36 7.83 -9.68
C THR A 255 -15.81 7.33 -9.77
N GLY A 256 -16.40 6.92 -8.65
CA GLY A 256 -17.75 6.34 -8.62
C GLY A 256 -18.07 5.53 -7.37
N HIS A 257 -19.20 4.83 -7.40
CA HIS A 257 -19.67 3.96 -6.32
C HIS A 257 -19.35 2.49 -6.63
N TRP A 258 -18.65 1.82 -5.72
CA TRP A 258 -18.07 0.51 -5.94
C TRP A 258 -18.36 -0.44 -4.78
N ARG A 259 -18.35 -1.73 -5.09
CA ARG A 259 -18.44 -2.81 -4.12
C ARG A 259 -17.24 -3.74 -4.28
N PHE A 260 -16.49 -3.91 -3.21
CA PHE A 260 -15.53 -5.00 -3.06
C PHE A 260 -16.29 -6.24 -2.62
N ILE A 261 -16.10 -7.35 -3.32
CA ILE A 261 -16.71 -8.65 -2.99
C ILE A 261 -15.60 -9.66 -2.81
N ILE A 262 -15.73 -10.49 -1.79
CA ILE A 262 -14.83 -11.60 -1.55
C ILE A 262 -15.61 -12.88 -1.29
N GLN A 263 -15.10 -13.98 -1.84
CA GLN A 263 -15.60 -15.33 -1.65
C GLN A 263 -14.49 -16.21 -1.08
N VAL A 264 -14.89 -17.27 -0.40
CA VAL A 264 -13.99 -18.28 0.13
C VAL A 264 -14.34 -19.65 -0.44
N ARG A 265 -13.33 -20.48 -0.66
CA ARG A 265 -13.48 -21.92 -0.90
C ARG A 265 -12.56 -22.72 0.00
N ASP A 266 -12.94 -23.95 0.26
CA ASP A 266 -12.19 -24.92 1.05
C ASP A 266 -11.21 -25.75 0.20
N ASP A 267 -10.64 -26.78 0.81
CA ASP A 267 -9.74 -27.74 0.19
C ASP A 267 -10.44 -28.78 -0.70
N ALA A 268 -11.78 -28.84 -0.71
CA ALA A 268 -12.55 -29.53 -1.73
C ALA A 268 -12.85 -28.64 -2.94
N PHE A 269 -12.37 -27.39 -2.93
CA PHE A 269 -12.62 -26.34 -3.93
C PHE A 269 -14.09 -25.94 -4.03
N GLU A 270 -14.87 -26.14 -2.97
CA GLU A 270 -16.28 -25.75 -2.94
C GLU A 270 -16.43 -24.32 -2.44
N VAL A 271 -17.13 -23.49 -3.23
CA VAL A 271 -17.35 -22.08 -2.90
C VAL A 271 -18.38 -22.00 -1.78
N GLY A 272 -17.98 -21.37 -0.68
CA GLY A 272 -18.81 -21.10 0.49
C GLY A 272 -19.51 -19.75 0.43
N VAL A 273 -19.69 -19.14 1.60
CA VAL A 273 -20.26 -17.80 1.72
C VAL A 273 -19.37 -16.71 1.13
N HIS A 274 -19.94 -15.52 0.98
CA HIS A 274 -19.26 -14.33 0.51
C HIS A 274 -19.53 -13.16 1.46
N ASP A 275 -18.68 -12.14 1.40
CA ASP A 275 -18.84 -10.89 2.11
C ASP A 275 -18.53 -9.69 1.20
N THR A 276 -19.00 -8.51 1.57
CA THR A 276 -18.95 -7.32 0.72
C THR A 276 -18.62 -6.06 1.51
N PHE A 277 -17.91 -5.13 0.87
CA PHE A 277 -17.60 -3.80 1.40
C PHE A 277 -17.91 -2.74 0.35
N GLU A 278 -18.78 -1.79 0.69
CA GLU A 278 -19.24 -0.72 -0.20
C GLU A 278 -18.45 0.56 0.05
N PHE A 279 -18.02 1.22 -1.01
CA PHE A 279 -17.21 2.44 -0.92
C PHE A 279 -17.35 3.34 -2.14
N TYR A 280 -17.06 4.62 -1.96
CA TYR A 280 -16.91 5.57 -3.06
C TYR A 280 -15.43 5.71 -3.39
N ALA A 281 -15.06 5.53 -4.66
CA ALA A 281 -13.72 5.79 -5.15
C ALA A 281 -13.66 7.19 -5.76
N THR A 282 -12.54 7.88 -5.51
CA THR A 282 -12.16 9.13 -6.16
C THR A 282 -10.79 8.93 -6.80
N HIS A 283 -10.76 8.88 -8.12
CA HIS A 283 -9.55 8.73 -8.91
C HIS A 283 -9.16 10.08 -9.52
N PRO A 284 -8.05 10.69 -9.07
CA PRO A 284 -7.62 11.99 -9.57
C PRO A 284 -6.96 11.88 -10.95
N ASP A 285 -7.12 12.90 -11.79
CA ASP A 285 -6.39 13.00 -13.05
C ASP A 285 -4.91 13.42 -12.85
N PHE A 286 -4.56 13.88 -11.66
CA PHE A 286 -3.20 14.21 -11.20
C PHE A 286 -2.55 13.04 -10.45
N ASP A 287 -2.98 11.80 -10.70
CA ASP A 287 -2.43 10.60 -10.06
C ASP A 287 -0.89 10.50 -10.21
N PRO A 288 -0.14 10.62 -9.10
CA PRO A 288 1.32 10.62 -9.14
C PRO A 288 1.93 9.22 -9.31
N SER A 289 1.11 8.16 -9.36
CA SER A 289 1.56 6.80 -9.71
C SER A 289 1.61 6.57 -11.22
N VAL A 290 1.16 7.54 -12.04
CA VAL A 290 1.15 7.44 -13.50
C VAL A 290 2.34 8.20 -14.09
N ASP A 291 3.26 7.50 -14.74
CA ASP A 291 4.50 8.07 -15.29
C ASP A 291 4.26 9.27 -16.22
N SER A 292 3.24 9.22 -17.08
CA SER A 292 2.92 10.33 -17.97
C SER A 292 2.48 11.58 -17.22
N VAL A 293 1.79 11.42 -16.07
CA VAL A 293 1.40 12.54 -15.22
C VAL A 293 2.65 13.11 -14.55
N VAL A 294 3.48 12.26 -13.94
CA VAL A 294 4.75 12.66 -13.31
C VAL A 294 5.64 13.42 -14.30
N GLN A 295 5.81 12.90 -15.51
CA GLN A 295 6.61 13.55 -16.54
C GLN A 295 6.04 14.91 -16.95
N SER A 296 4.73 15.00 -17.19
CA SER A 296 4.10 16.27 -17.55
C SER A 296 4.19 17.33 -16.43
N MET A 297 4.20 16.90 -15.16
CA MET A 297 4.45 17.77 -14.00
C MET A 297 5.91 18.23 -13.95
N ALA A 298 6.87 17.34 -14.21
CA ALA A 298 8.29 17.67 -14.29
C ALA A 298 8.58 18.68 -15.42
N ASP A 299 7.95 18.49 -16.57
CA ASP A 299 8.05 19.38 -17.73
C ASP A 299 7.23 20.67 -17.58
N THR A 300 6.48 20.83 -16.49
CA THR A 300 5.56 21.97 -16.24
C THR A 300 4.50 22.16 -17.33
N THR A 301 4.10 21.06 -17.98
CA THR A 301 3.09 21.03 -19.06
C THR A 301 1.73 20.49 -18.62
N TYR A 302 1.65 19.94 -17.40
CA TYR A 302 0.40 19.41 -16.85
C TYR A 302 -0.68 20.53 -16.75
N PRO A 303 -1.92 20.28 -17.21
CA PRO A 303 -2.98 21.29 -17.25
C PRO A 303 -3.62 21.50 -15.87
N HIS A 304 -2.90 22.13 -14.95
CA HIS A 304 -3.38 22.36 -13.60
C HIS A 304 -4.73 23.08 -13.56
N LYS A 305 -5.58 22.66 -12.62
CA LYS A 305 -6.78 23.39 -12.19
C LYS A 305 -6.66 23.77 -10.73
N LEU A 306 -7.12 24.98 -10.41
CA LEU A 306 -6.99 25.59 -9.09
C LEU A 306 -8.36 25.77 -8.42
N LEU A 307 -8.53 25.21 -7.22
CA LEU A 307 -9.65 25.57 -6.34
C LEU A 307 -9.21 26.62 -5.34
N VAL A 308 -9.92 27.75 -5.27
CA VAL A 308 -9.64 28.82 -4.31
C VAL A 308 -10.73 28.86 -3.24
N ILE A 309 -10.32 28.70 -1.99
CA ILE A 309 -11.21 28.69 -0.83
C ILE A 309 -10.85 29.86 0.07
N PHE A 310 -11.81 30.74 0.29
CA PHE A 310 -11.67 31.84 1.25
C PHE A 310 -12.37 31.50 2.55
N ALA A 311 -11.62 31.40 3.66
CA ALA A 311 -12.14 31.24 5.00
C ALA A 311 -11.99 32.56 5.79
N ALA A 312 -13.08 33.31 5.89
CA ALA A 312 -13.11 34.57 6.62
C ALA A 312 -14.45 34.81 7.33
N PRO A 313 -14.45 35.52 8.48
CA PRO A 313 -15.70 35.92 9.14
C PRO A 313 -16.42 37.00 8.33
N SER A 314 -17.74 36.92 8.19
CA SER A 314 -18.53 37.96 7.47
C SER A 314 -18.33 39.37 7.97
N ALA A 315 -18.14 39.54 9.28
CA ALA A 315 -17.97 40.85 9.88
C ALA A 315 -16.63 41.50 9.50
N ILE A 316 -15.70 40.75 8.91
CA ILE A 316 -14.35 41.19 8.52
C ILE A 316 -14.09 40.98 7.02
N TRP A 317 -14.91 40.15 6.34
CA TRP A 317 -14.83 40.01 4.88
C TRP A 317 -15.17 41.34 4.21
N ASP A 318 -14.26 41.78 3.35
CA ASP A 318 -14.43 42.92 2.48
C ASP A 318 -14.38 42.40 1.04
N ASP A 319 -15.25 42.91 0.17
CA ASP A 319 -15.26 42.53 -1.25
C ASP A 319 -13.91 42.85 -1.90
N ASP A 320 -13.18 43.83 -1.34
CA ASP A 320 -11.80 44.19 -1.73
C ASP A 320 -10.80 43.02 -1.57
N ILE A 321 -10.99 42.10 -0.61
CA ILE A 321 -10.12 40.92 -0.43
C ILE A 321 -10.34 39.94 -1.60
N GLY A 322 -11.60 39.66 -1.91
CA GLY A 322 -11.97 38.77 -3.02
C GLY A 322 -11.45 39.30 -4.35
N GLU A 323 -11.67 40.59 -4.61
CA GLU A 323 -11.20 41.27 -5.82
C GLU A 323 -9.67 41.26 -5.93
N PHE A 324 -8.96 41.51 -4.82
CA PHE A 324 -7.49 41.48 -4.78
C PHE A 324 -6.93 40.13 -5.26
N TYR A 325 -7.41 39.02 -4.68
CA TYR A 325 -6.94 37.69 -5.07
C TYR A 325 -7.44 37.29 -6.46
N TYR A 326 -8.66 37.67 -6.83
CA TYR A 326 -9.21 37.39 -8.16
C TYR A 326 -8.34 38.00 -9.27
N GLN A 327 -7.87 39.24 -9.11
CA GLN A 327 -6.96 39.90 -10.07
C GLN A 327 -5.61 39.18 -10.18
N ILE A 328 -5.04 38.76 -9.04
CA ILE A 328 -3.81 37.97 -9.01
C ILE A 328 -3.98 36.64 -9.74
N PHE A 329 -5.04 35.88 -9.43
CA PHE A 329 -5.25 34.56 -10.04
C PHE A 329 -5.56 34.65 -11.53
N ASN A 330 -6.29 35.66 -11.99
CA ASN A 330 -6.44 35.92 -13.44
C ASN A 330 -5.10 36.17 -14.12
N THR A 331 -4.21 36.92 -13.46
CA THR A 331 -2.88 37.21 -14.01
C THR A 331 -2.05 35.92 -14.10
N LEU A 332 -2.01 35.13 -13.03
CA LEU A 332 -1.30 33.83 -13.01
C LEU A 332 -1.89 32.84 -14.03
N GLN A 333 -3.21 32.80 -14.19
CA GLN A 333 -3.85 32.00 -15.24
C GLN A 333 -3.39 32.43 -16.64
N SER A 334 -3.37 33.74 -16.90
CA SER A 334 -2.93 34.29 -18.19
C SER A 334 -1.45 34.02 -18.48
N GLU A 335 -0.64 33.83 -17.43
CA GLU A 335 0.77 33.45 -17.50
C GLU A 335 0.98 31.94 -17.64
N GLY A 336 -0.09 31.14 -17.57
CA GLY A 336 -0.05 29.69 -17.83
C GLY A 336 0.25 28.82 -16.63
N TYR A 337 0.18 29.35 -15.39
CA TYR A 337 0.41 28.56 -14.18
C TYR A 337 -0.66 27.50 -13.93
N PHE A 338 -1.88 27.75 -14.39
CA PHE A 338 -3.02 26.84 -14.37
C PHE A 338 -3.99 27.23 -15.48
N THR A 339 -4.79 26.27 -15.92
CA THR A 339 -5.72 26.42 -17.05
C THR A 339 -7.05 27.05 -16.64
N GLU A 340 -7.49 26.79 -15.41
CA GLU A 340 -8.75 27.25 -14.85
C GLU A 340 -8.60 27.42 -13.34
N PHE A 341 -9.33 28.40 -12.78
CA PHE A 341 -9.51 28.49 -11.34
C PHE A 341 -10.98 28.69 -10.96
N ASP A 342 -11.40 28.04 -9.89
CA ASP A 342 -12.75 28.14 -9.34
C ASP A 342 -12.75 28.86 -8.00
N THR A 343 -13.64 29.83 -7.88
CA THR A 343 -13.96 30.57 -6.64
C THR A 343 -15.43 30.42 -6.25
N SER A 344 -16.23 29.66 -7.01
CA SER A 344 -17.65 29.42 -6.76
C SER A 344 -17.92 28.72 -5.44
N ARG A 345 -16.88 28.05 -4.92
CA ARG A 345 -16.82 27.41 -3.60
C ARG A 345 -16.10 28.28 -2.56
N ALA A 346 -16.00 29.59 -2.81
CA ALA A 346 -15.59 30.55 -1.80
C ALA A 346 -16.62 30.54 -0.65
N VAL A 347 -16.17 30.38 0.59
CA VAL A 347 -17.08 30.27 1.73
C VAL A 347 -17.88 31.56 1.89
N THR A 348 -19.20 31.46 1.74
CA THR A 348 -20.13 32.41 2.35
C THR A 348 -20.13 32.19 3.85
N VAL A 349 -19.52 33.11 4.59
CA VAL A 349 -19.94 33.56 5.92
C VAL A 349 -20.36 32.44 6.89
N GLY A 350 -19.47 32.07 7.80
CA GLY A 350 -19.90 31.52 9.09
C GLY A 350 -20.13 30.01 9.19
N GLU A 351 -20.09 29.28 8.08
CA GLU A 351 -20.20 27.82 8.05
C GLU A 351 -18.91 27.21 7.49
N TYR A 352 -18.41 26.16 8.14
CA TYR A 352 -17.30 25.38 7.58
C TYR A 352 -17.78 24.73 6.29
N MET A 353 -17.05 24.92 5.19
CA MET A 353 -17.30 24.13 3.99
C MET A 353 -16.92 22.69 4.27
N GLU A 354 -17.88 21.79 4.17
CA GLU A 354 -17.62 20.36 4.09
C GLU A 354 -17.14 20.05 2.68
N LEU A 355 -15.84 19.76 2.53
CA LEU A 355 -15.25 19.31 1.28
C LEU A 355 -15.18 17.79 1.28
N THR A 356 -15.61 17.18 0.18
CA THR A 356 -15.45 15.75 -0.09
C THR A 356 -14.28 15.49 -1.06
N ALA A 357 -13.87 14.25 -1.24
CA ALA A 357 -12.87 13.94 -2.27
C ALA A 357 -13.41 14.23 -3.69
N PHE A 358 -14.71 14.00 -3.94
CA PHE A 358 -15.39 14.38 -5.20
C PHE A 358 -15.32 15.88 -5.49
N ASP A 359 -15.25 16.69 -4.45
CA ASP A 359 -15.13 18.14 -4.57
C ASP A 359 -13.73 18.60 -5.00
N LEU A 360 -12.73 17.75 -4.76
CA LEU A 360 -11.31 18.04 -4.98
C LEU A 360 -10.74 17.29 -6.20
N VAL A 361 -11.41 16.25 -6.69
CA VAL A 361 -10.88 15.34 -7.71
C VAL A 361 -10.46 16.03 -9.01
N ASP A 362 -11.16 17.11 -9.38
CA ASP A 362 -10.89 17.87 -10.60
C ASP A 362 -9.83 18.96 -10.40
N TYR A 363 -9.32 19.15 -9.18
CA TYR A 363 -8.42 20.24 -8.85
C TYR A 363 -7.08 19.71 -8.37
N SER A 364 -6.04 19.82 -9.20
CA SER A 364 -4.67 19.46 -8.84
C SER A 364 -4.02 20.41 -7.81
N ILE A 365 -4.59 21.61 -7.62
CA ILE A 365 -4.10 22.61 -6.68
C ILE A 365 -5.28 23.17 -5.88
N VAL A 366 -5.11 23.26 -4.55
CA VAL A 366 -6.02 24.00 -3.67
C VAL A 366 -5.28 25.17 -3.03
N TYR A 367 -5.83 26.36 -3.16
CA TYR A 367 -5.41 27.54 -2.43
C TYR A 367 -6.41 27.86 -1.33
N LEU A 368 -5.98 27.83 -0.07
CA LEU A 368 -6.80 28.13 1.08
C LEU A 368 -6.33 29.42 1.75
N PHE A 369 -7.14 30.45 1.63
CA PHE A 369 -6.98 31.68 2.39
C PHE A 369 -7.69 31.56 3.74
N ASN A 370 -7.03 31.87 4.86
CA ASN A 370 -7.68 31.96 6.16
C ASN A 370 -7.31 33.23 6.93
N LEU A 371 -8.28 34.11 7.11
CA LEU A 371 -8.06 35.36 7.82
C LEU A 371 -7.90 35.15 9.33
N GLY A 372 -8.61 34.20 9.96
CA GLY A 372 -8.65 34.00 11.42
C GLY A 372 -9.10 35.25 12.22
N ILE A 373 -9.42 35.10 13.52
CA ILE A 373 -9.76 36.24 14.40
C ILE A 373 -8.84 36.27 15.63
N ALA A 374 -8.44 37.47 16.04
CA ALA A 374 -7.80 37.73 17.33
C ALA A 374 -8.87 37.80 18.44
N SER A 375 -8.95 36.76 19.27
CA SER A 375 -9.68 36.64 20.56
C SER A 375 -11.20 36.93 20.58
N GLY A 376 -12.00 35.94 21.05
CA GLY A 376 -13.37 36.14 21.57
C GLY A 376 -14.53 35.84 20.62
N ALA A 377 -14.27 35.58 19.34
CA ALA A 377 -15.25 35.09 18.36
C ALA A 377 -14.97 33.60 18.02
N PRO A 378 -15.95 32.82 17.52
CA PRO A 378 -15.70 31.44 17.11
C PRO A 378 -14.53 31.40 16.11
N ASN A 379 -13.52 30.58 16.41
CA ASN A 379 -12.33 30.43 15.57
C ASN A 379 -12.75 29.83 14.22
N PHE A 380 -12.77 30.62 13.14
CA PHE A 380 -12.99 30.11 11.77
C PHE A 380 -11.78 29.38 11.17
N SER A 381 -10.82 28.96 12.00
CA SER A 381 -9.75 28.04 11.61
C SER A 381 -10.34 26.75 11.02
N PRO A 382 -9.79 26.21 9.92
CA PRO A 382 -10.21 24.92 9.37
C PRO A 382 -10.43 23.88 10.46
N SER A 383 -11.51 23.13 10.36
CA SER A 383 -11.79 22.04 11.29
C SER A 383 -10.71 20.97 11.17
N LYS A 384 -10.56 20.14 12.21
CA LYS A 384 -9.64 19.00 12.15
C LYS A 384 -9.97 18.09 10.95
N GLN A 385 -11.27 17.82 10.73
CA GLN A 385 -11.77 17.01 9.61
C GLN A 385 -11.39 17.59 8.25
N MET A 386 -11.51 18.91 8.06
CA MET A 386 -11.11 19.55 6.80
C MET A 386 -9.61 19.42 6.56
N LEU A 387 -8.80 19.53 7.62
CA LEU A 387 -7.35 19.35 7.52
C LEU A 387 -6.96 17.89 7.27
N GLU A 388 -7.68 16.91 7.82
CA GLU A 388 -7.55 15.48 7.49
C GLU A 388 -7.85 15.25 6.00
N LYS A 389 -8.92 15.85 5.46
CA LYS A 389 -9.21 15.76 4.02
C LYS A 389 -8.13 16.40 3.15
N PHE A 390 -7.51 17.51 3.56
CA PHE A 390 -6.36 18.07 2.86
C PHE A 390 -5.10 17.22 2.99
N GLN A 391 -4.91 16.51 4.11
CA GLN A 391 -3.84 15.53 4.26
C GLN A 391 -4.06 14.40 3.25
N ASP A 392 -5.23 13.76 3.24
CA ASP A 392 -5.56 12.68 2.32
C ASP A 392 -5.38 13.10 0.85
N TYR A 393 -5.89 14.28 0.49
CA TYR A 393 -5.72 14.88 -0.84
C TYR A 393 -4.24 15.09 -1.18
N ALA A 394 -3.43 15.60 -0.26
CA ALA A 394 -2.00 15.82 -0.47
C ALA A 394 -1.17 14.52 -0.52
N LEU A 395 -1.65 13.44 0.13
CA LEU A 395 -1.06 12.11 0.02
C LEU A 395 -1.44 11.45 -1.33
N ALA A 396 -2.61 11.76 -1.87
CA ALA A 396 -3.10 11.29 -3.17
C ALA A 396 -2.53 12.04 -4.39
N GLY A 397 -1.56 12.96 -4.20
CA GLY A 397 -0.96 13.73 -5.30
C GLY A 397 -1.39 15.20 -5.39
N GLY A 398 -2.39 15.59 -4.60
CA GLY A 398 -2.88 16.95 -4.55
C GLY A 398 -1.85 17.94 -4.01
N ARG A 399 -1.92 19.18 -4.46
CA ARG A 399 -1.02 20.27 -4.03
C ARG A 399 -1.81 21.32 -3.26
N VAL A 400 -1.25 21.82 -2.15
CA VAL A 400 -1.94 22.83 -1.33
C VAL A 400 -1.08 24.07 -1.06
N ILE A 401 -1.72 25.23 -1.12
CA ILE A 401 -1.14 26.52 -0.74
C ILE A 401 -2.01 27.13 0.34
N PHE A 402 -1.47 27.33 1.53
CA PHE A 402 -2.19 27.96 2.64
C PHE A 402 -1.69 29.39 2.80
N ASP A 403 -2.60 30.37 2.80
CA ASP A 403 -2.31 31.78 3.00
C ASP A 403 -3.14 32.34 4.15
N GLY A 404 -2.48 32.76 5.23
CA GLY A 404 -3.16 33.36 6.36
C GLY A 404 -2.67 32.85 7.69
N ARG A 405 -3.55 32.82 8.70
CA ARG A 405 -3.14 32.47 10.08
C ARG A 405 -3.99 31.35 10.65
N GLN A 406 -3.52 30.78 11.76
CA GLN A 406 -4.33 29.91 12.63
C GLN A 406 -4.83 28.59 12.00
N PHE A 407 -4.25 28.09 10.91
CA PHE A 407 -4.66 26.82 10.28
C PHE A 407 -4.69 25.64 11.27
N PHE A 408 -3.59 25.39 11.98
CA PHE A 408 -3.44 24.21 12.86
C PHE A 408 -3.91 24.42 14.30
N ASN A 409 -4.80 25.39 14.55
CA ASN A 409 -5.24 25.69 15.92
C ASN A 409 -6.05 24.55 16.56
N ASN A 410 -6.77 23.80 15.73
CA ASN A 410 -7.69 22.74 16.14
C ASN A 410 -7.03 21.35 16.20
N ILE A 411 -5.75 21.24 15.86
CA ILE A 411 -5.00 19.98 15.92
C ILE A 411 -4.48 19.78 17.36
N SER A 412 -5.13 18.87 18.09
CA SER A 412 -4.68 18.41 19.42
C SER A 412 -3.44 17.53 19.30
N GLY A 413 -2.51 17.60 20.27
CA GLY A 413 -1.31 16.76 20.21
C GLY A 413 -0.30 17.22 19.14
N PHE A 414 -0.42 18.45 18.64
CA PHE A 414 0.66 19.12 17.91
C PHE A 414 1.73 19.50 18.92
N VAL A 415 2.58 18.52 19.21
CA VAL A 415 3.27 18.38 20.50
C VAL A 415 4.31 19.48 20.67
N SER A 416 4.36 20.01 21.90
CA SER A 416 5.55 20.68 22.43
C SER A 416 6.77 19.79 22.19
N GLU A 417 7.89 20.40 21.80
CA GLU A 417 9.31 19.98 21.64
C GLU A 417 9.83 18.60 22.14
N SER A 418 9.05 17.76 22.82
CA SER A 418 9.42 16.49 23.46
C SER A 418 8.92 15.20 22.77
N GLU A 419 8.09 15.23 21.73
CA GLU A 419 7.75 14.03 20.95
C GLU A 419 8.65 13.91 19.70
N ILE A 420 9.28 12.74 19.57
CA ILE A 420 10.49 12.52 18.75
C ILE A 420 10.16 12.22 17.28
N ASN A 421 8.88 11.99 16.93
CA ASN A 421 8.48 11.58 15.59
C ASN A 421 7.30 12.42 15.02
N PRO A 422 7.53 13.27 14.02
CA PRO A 422 6.48 14.06 13.38
C PRO A 422 5.75 13.34 12.23
N PHE A 423 6.21 12.16 11.79
CA PHE A 423 5.62 11.40 10.66
C PHE A 423 4.17 11.00 10.95
N GLY A 424 3.27 11.16 9.97
CA GLY A 424 1.84 10.85 10.10
C GLY A 424 1.00 11.96 10.72
N GLN A 425 1.62 13.07 11.12
CA GLN A 425 0.89 14.25 11.60
C GLN A 425 0.51 15.16 10.44
N ILE A 426 -0.75 15.61 10.40
CA ILE A 426 -1.29 16.53 9.39
C ILE A 426 -0.32 17.68 9.02
N PRO A 427 0.28 18.45 9.95
CA PRO A 427 1.13 19.58 9.57
C PRO A 427 2.47 19.15 8.97
N PHE A 428 2.96 17.96 9.32
CA PHE A 428 4.17 17.39 8.77
C PHE A 428 3.91 16.83 7.36
N ASP A 429 2.87 16.02 7.20
CA ASP A 429 2.60 15.35 5.93
C ASP A 429 2.24 16.33 4.80
N ILE A 430 1.65 17.48 5.16
CA ILE A 430 1.30 18.54 4.21
C ILE A 430 2.44 19.55 3.99
N PHE A 431 3.17 19.95 5.04
CA PHE A 431 4.11 21.10 4.99
C PHE A 431 5.48 20.86 5.65
N GLY A 432 5.78 19.67 6.15
CA GLY A 432 7.03 19.37 6.86
C GLY A 432 7.20 20.14 8.18
N ILE A 433 6.09 20.56 8.80
CA ILE A 433 6.10 21.32 10.05
C ILE A 433 6.20 20.36 11.25
N VAL A 434 7.16 20.63 12.14
CA VAL A 434 7.48 19.78 13.31
C VAL A 434 7.17 20.45 14.65
N ALA A 435 6.87 21.75 14.64
CA ALA A 435 6.64 22.48 15.88
C ALA A 435 5.63 23.62 15.70
N ARG A 436 4.79 23.79 16.74
CA ARG A 436 3.88 24.93 16.88
C ARG A 436 4.63 26.17 17.36
N SER A 437 4.23 27.33 16.85
CA SER A 437 4.65 28.61 17.40
C SER A 437 3.60 29.32 18.24
N ASN A 438 4.11 30.28 19.01
CA ASN A 438 3.32 31.33 19.63
C ASN A 438 2.89 32.38 18.60
N MET A 439 1.80 33.09 18.91
CA MET A 439 1.37 34.23 18.11
C MET A 439 2.29 35.44 18.37
N GLY A 440 2.62 36.15 17.31
CA GLY A 440 3.35 37.40 17.37
C GLY A 440 2.72 38.47 16.46
N ALA A 441 3.47 39.54 16.23
CA ALA A 441 3.06 40.64 15.38
C ALA A 441 4.13 40.96 14.35
N TRP A 442 3.71 41.13 13.10
CA TRP A 442 4.50 41.71 12.02
C TRP A 442 4.25 43.23 12.02
N ILE A 443 5.27 44.03 11.74
CA ILE A 443 5.23 45.50 11.83
C ILE A 443 5.72 46.16 10.53
N GLU A 444 5.16 47.33 10.23
CA GLU A 444 5.30 48.05 8.96
C GLU A 444 6.72 48.54 8.67
N SER A 445 7.46 48.91 9.72
CA SER A 445 8.81 49.46 9.55
C SER A 445 9.85 48.44 9.11
N GLU A 446 9.52 47.13 9.10
CA GLU A 446 10.52 46.08 8.89
C GLU A 446 10.07 44.99 7.91
N PRO A 447 10.78 44.85 6.78
CA PRO A 447 10.47 43.80 5.84
C PRO A 447 10.83 42.41 6.38
N LEU A 448 10.11 41.40 5.91
CA LEU A 448 10.48 40.01 6.17
C LEU A 448 11.82 39.68 5.52
N SER A 449 12.65 38.87 6.18
CA SER A 449 13.89 38.36 5.59
C SER A 449 13.56 37.22 4.64
N GLN A 450 13.81 37.42 3.35
CA GLN A 450 13.77 36.37 2.34
C GLN A 450 15.01 35.48 2.42
N VAL A 451 14.87 34.18 2.18
CA VAL A 451 15.95 33.20 2.39
C VAL A 451 16.78 32.96 1.13
N ALA A 452 16.19 33.16 -0.05
CA ALA A 452 16.78 32.72 -1.32
C ALA A 452 16.95 33.82 -2.37
N ASP A 453 16.72 35.10 -2.03
CA ASP A 453 16.70 36.26 -2.95
C ASP A 453 15.80 36.16 -4.20
N ILE A 454 15.14 35.03 -4.42
CA ILE A 454 14.17 34.80 -5.51
C ILE A 454 12.77 35.33 -5.15
N TYR A 455 12.41 35.33 -3.87
CA TYR A 455 11.15 35.91 -3.41
C TYR A 455 11.33 37.41 -3.20
N PRO A 456 10.32 38.25 -3.49
CA PRO A 456 10.38 39.67 -3.25
C PRO A 456 10.30 39.98 -1.76
N GLN A 457 10.84 41.13 -1.39
CA GLN A 457 10.73 41.65 -0.04
C GLN A 457 9.29 42.09 0.22
N LEU A 458 8.67 41.56 1.28
CA LEU A 458 7.32 41.94 1.69
C LEU A 458 7.37 42.93 2.85
N LEU A 459 6.61 44.02 2.69
CA LEU A 459 6.32 45.05 3.69
C LEU A 459 4.83 45.02 4.00
N ILE A 460 4.43 45.57 5.15
CA ILE A 460 3.01 45.72 5.47
C ILE A 460 2.42 46.88 4.67
N ASP A 461 1.21 46.69 4.15
CA ASP A 461 0.39 47.75 3.60
C ASP A 461 -0.26 48.56 4.73
N SER A 462 0.27 49.76 4.95
CA SER A 462 -0.16 50.66 6.02
C SER A 462 -1.57 51.22 5.83
N VAL A 463 -2.12 51.15 4.61
CA VAL A 463 -3.51 51.50 4.32
C VAL A 463 -4.43 50.39 4.83
N LYS A 464 -4.05 49.12 4.64
CA LYS A 464 -4.84 47.94 5.04
C LYS A 464 -4.67 47.56 6.50
N THR A 465 -3.59 47.97 7.16
CA THR A 465 -3.39 47.79 8.60
C THR A 465 -3.20 49.13 9.32
N PRO A 466 -4.30 49.82 9.68
CA PRO A 466 -4.23 51.07 10.43
C PRO A 466 -3.49 50.86 11.77
N GLY A 467 -2.34 51.51 11.93
CA GLY A 467 -1.46 51.34 13.10
C GLY A 467 -0.15 50.60 12.81
N GLY A 468 0.10 50.21 11.56
CA GLY A 468 1.41 49.71 11.11
C GLY A 468 1.82 48.37 11.73
N GLN A 469 0.84 47.57 12.16
CA GLN A 469 1.08 46.29 12.81
C GLN A 469 -0.01 45.28 12.45
N LEU A 470 0.42 44.13 11.91
CA LEU A 470 -0.42 42.95 11.75
C LEU A 470 -0.20 41.99 12.93
N SER A 471 -1.21 41.88 13.79
CA SER A 471 -1.18 40.97 14.95
C SER A 471 -1.69 39.56 14.61
N GLY A 472 -1.28 38.58 15.42
CA GLY A 472 -1.81 37.21 15.37
C GLY A 472 -1.17 36.33 14.31
N VAL A 473 0.00 36.72 13.82
CA VAL A 473 0.85 35.93 12.93
C VAL A 473 1.42 34.74 13.71
N ARG A 474 1.47 33.55 13.11
CA ARG A 474 1.99 32.33 13.76
C ARG A 474 3.18 31.80 12.97
N THR A 475 4.37 31.80 13.55
CA THR A 475 5.53 31.20 12.89
C THR A 475 5.45 29.66 12.85
N VAL A 476 6.40 28.97 12.24
CA VAL A 476 6.43 27.51 12.23
C VAL A 476 7.85 26.99 12.41
N GLY A 477 7.99 25.84 13.08
CA GLY A 477 9.24 25.08 13.05
C GLY A 477 9.17 24.03 11.95
N ILE A 478 10.19 23.95 11.11
CA ILE A 478 10.25 23.00 9.98
C ILE A 478 11.26 21.90 10.27
N TYR A 479 11.03 20.73 9.68
CA TYR A 479 12.02 19.67 9.66
C TYR A 479 13.28 20.16 8.93
N PRO A 480 14.49 19.96 9.49
CA PRO A 480 15.72 20.49 8.90
C PRO A 480 15.94 19.93 7.49
N TYR A 481 16.37 20.79 6.57
CA TYR A 481 16.82 20.37 5.24
C TYR A 481 18.09 19.52 5.37
N PHE A 482 17.97 18.23 5.06
CA PHE A 482 19.09 17.36 4.75
C PHE A 482 18.96 17.03 3.27
N ALA A 483 20.01 17.26 2.47
CA ALA A 483 19.97 17.07 1.02
C ALA A 483 19.30 15.73 0.65
N GLY A 484 18.11 15.80 0.04
CA GLY A 484 17.21 14.68 -0.20
C GLY A 484 15.74 15.13 -0.25
N ILE A 485 14.85 14.20 -0.61
CA ILE A 485 13.39 14.37 -0.58
C ILE A 485 12.86 13.38 0.46
N PRO A 486 11.94 13.77 1.38
CA PRO A 486 11.25 15.06 1.47
C PRO A 486 12.05 16.17 2.17
N TYR A 487 11.77 17.43 1.82
CA TYR A 487 12.42 18.59 2.45
C TYR A 487 11.51 19.83 2.59
N ALA A 488 11.71 20.60 3.66
CA ALA A 488 11.05 21.87 3.91
C ALA A 488 12.08 23.01 3.88
N GLU A 489 11.72 24.13 3.24
CA GLU A 489 12.56 25.32 3.14
C GLU A 489 11.79 26.58 3.58
N PRO A 490 12.42 27.49 4.32
CA PRO A 490 11.82 28.77 4.63
C PRO A 490 11.85 29.69 3.40
N ILE A 491 10.72 30.35 3.14
CA ILE A 491 10.55 31.43 2.16
C ILE A 491 10.81 32.78 2.85
N TYR A 492 10.11 33.01 3.96
CA TYR A 492 10.17 34.24 4.75
C TYR A 492 10.49 33.93 6.21
N ILE A 493 11.37 34.73 6.80
CA ILE A 493 11.77 34.67 8.21
C ILE A 493 11.45 36.01 8.86
N GLY A 494 10.94 35.96 10.09
CA GLY A 494 10.73 37.17 10.89
C GLY A 494 12.05 37.89 11.14
N SER A 495 12.11 39.17 10.80
CA SER A 495 13.29 40.01 10.96
C SER A 495 13.05 41.08 12.01
N GLN A 496 14.10 41.42 12.76
CA GLN A 496 14.14 42.64 13.58
C GLN A 496 14.33 43.89 12.72
N GLY A 497 14.94 43.70 11.55
CA GLY A 497 15.27 44.75 10.61
C GLY A 497 16.15 45.86 11.21
N THR A 498 15.77 47.13 11.08
CA THR A 498 16.55 48.32 11.51
C THR A 498 16.16 48.91 12.87
N LEU A 499 15.08 48.43 13.50
CA LEU A 499 14.65 48.92 14.80
C LEU A 499 15.71 48.71 15.89
N PRO A 500 16.00 49.75 16.69
CA PRO A 500 16.85 49.57 17.86
C PRO A 500 16.18 48.62 18.85
N ASP A 501 16.97 47.75 19.50
CA ASP A 501 16.51 46.73 20.46
C ASP A 501 15.50 47.26 21.50
N SER A 502 15.62 48.55 21.87
CA SER A 502 14.76 49.21 22.85
C SER A 502 13.33 49.51 22.38
N LEU A 503 13.05 49.43 21.06
CA LEU A 503 11.76 49.72 20.45
C LEU A 503 11.07 48.47 19.89
N VAL A 504 11.72 47.31 19.94
CA VAL A 504 11.14 46.05 19.47
C VAL A 504 10.19 45.51 20.54
N PRO A 505 8.90 45.27 20.22
CA PRO A 505 7.97 44.70 21.18
C PRO A 505 8.48 43.33 21.69
N GLU A 506 8.38 43.08 23.00
CA GLU A 506 8.82 41.82 23.61
C GLU A 506 8.16 40.59 22.97
N THR A 507 6.90 40.72 22.52
CA THR A 507 6.19 39.67 21.80
C THR A 507 6.78 39.39 20.41
N MET A 508 7.37 40.38 19.73
CA MET A 508 8.05 40.21 18.45
C MET A 508 9.41 39.53 18.62
N ILE A 509 10.18 39.94 19.63
CA ILE A 509 11.45 39.31 20.01
C ILE A 509 11.24 37.83 20.31
N ASN A 510 10.25 37.52 21.14
CA ASN A 510 10.07 36.16 21.64
C ASN A 510 9.41 35.22 20.60
N ASN A 511 8.53 35.76 19.74
CA ASN A 511 7.62 34.95 18.91
C ASN A 511 7.78 35.10 17.39
N ILE A 512 8.51 36.09 16.86
CA ILE A 512 8.63 36.32 15.40
C ILE A 512 10.08 36.28 14.92
N ILE A 513 10.97 37.02 15.57
CA ILE A 513 12.34 37.21 15.08
C ILE A 513 13.09 35.87 14.97
N GLY A 514 13.71 35.62 13.82
CA GLY A 514 14.47 34.41 13.52
C GLY A 514 13.62 33.17 13.26
N ARG A 515 12.28 33.28 13.23
CA ARG A 515 11.36 32.15 13.02
C ARG A 515 10.70 32.22 11.64
N HIS A 516 10.32 31.07 11.11
CA HIS A 516 9.79 30.95 9.76
C HIS A 516 8.32 31.41 9.68
N LEU A 517 8.02 32.22 8.67
CA LEU A 517 6.72 32.82 8.42
C LEU A 517 6.14 32.41 7.06
N GLY A 518 6.99 32.14 6.09
CA GLY A 518 6.62 31.49 4.84
C GLY A 518 7.49 30.26 4.67
N ILE A 519 6.93 29.14 4.21
CA ILE A 519 7.66 27.91 3.95
C ILE A 519 7.15 27.23 2.68
N ARG A 520 8.01 26.45 2.04
CA ARG A 520 7.66 25.52 0.97
C ARG A 520 8.13 24.12 1.33
N TYR A 521 7.40 23.11 0.90
CA TYR A 521 7.65 21.72 1.21
C TYR A 521 7.57 20.87 -0.06
N ALA A 522 8.54 19.99 -0.23
CA ALA A 522 8.60 19.05 -1.35
C ALA A 522 8.70 17.61 -0.84
N LYS A 523 7.86 16.76 -1.42
CA LYS A 523 7.89 15.29 -1.34
C LYS A 523 8.12 14.74 -2.76
N PRO A 524 8.37 13.42 -2.95
CA PRO A 524 8.65 12.90 -4.29
C PRO A 524 7.54 13.21 -5.29
N ASN A 525 6.29 13.23 -4.80
CA ASN A 525 5.10 13.32 -5.65
C ASN A 525 4.35 14.64 -5.53
N THR A 526 4.52 15.39 -4.44
CA THR A 526 3.74 16.61 -4.18
C THR A 526 4.59 17.74 -3.65
N ARG A 527 4.09 18.95 -3.86
CA ARG A 527 4.70 20.20 -3.39
C ARG A 527 3.63 21.11 -2.83
N SER A 528 3.94 21.75 -1.71
CA SER A 528 3.02 22.58 -0.96
C SER A 528 3.71 23.84 -0.45
N ALA A 529 2.94 24.88 -0.15
CA ALA A 529 3.46 26.12 0.41
C ALA A 529 2.54 26.71 1.49
N LEU A 530 3.13 27.35 2.49
CA LEU A 530 2.40 28.00 3.57
C LEU A 530 2.94 29.43 3.75
N PHE A 531 2.05 30.40 3.71
CA PHE A 531 2.21 31.73 4.27
C PHE A 531 1.42 31.81 5.57
N SER A 532 2.13 31.97 6.68
CA SER A 532 1.54 31.99 8.02
C SER A 532 1.08 33.39 8.48
N PHE A 533 0.91 34.27 7.50
CA PHE A 533 0.34 35.60 7.56
C PHE A 533 -0.47 35.81 6.27
N PRO A 534 -1.57 36.59 6.29
CA PRO A 534 -2.38 36.84 5.09
C PRO A 534 -1.64 37.78 4.13
N LEU A 535 -1.36 37.34 2.91
CA LEU A 535 -0.69 38.13 1.89
C LEU A 535 -1.45 39.41 1.51
N TYR A 536 -2.79 39.41 1.65
CA TYR A 536 -3.62 40.60 1.44
C TYR A 536 -3.11 41.86 2.16
N TYR A 537 -2.56 41.71 3.37
CA TYR A 537 -2.03 42.82 4.19
C TYR A 537 -0.59 43.22 3.83
N ALA A 538 0.05 42.55 2.89
CA ALA A 538 1.33 42.98 2.37
C ALA A 538 1.15 44.07 1.31
N GLN A 539 2.14 44.96 1.21
CA GLN A 539 2.22 45.97 0.17
C GLN A 539 2.30 45.29 -1.20
N ASN A 540 1.52 45.81 -2.16
CA ASN A 540 1.47 45.28 -3.53
C ASN A 540 1.45 46.39 -4.59
N ASP A 541 1.99 47.58 -4.29
CA ASP A 541 2.00 48.71 -5.22
C ASP A 541 2.92 48.47 -6.43
N GLU A 542 3.90 47.58 -6.28
CA GLU A 542 4.85 47.16 -7.32
C GLU A 542 4.76 45.64 -7.56
N ASP A 543 3.57 45.06 -7.41
CA ASP A 543 3.29 43.64 -7.65
C ASP A 543 4.07 42.64 -6.75
N GLN A 544 4.53 43.07 -5.58
CA GLN A 544 5.34 42.21 -4.69
C GLN A 544 4.61 40.93 -4.25
N VAL A 545 3.31 40.98 -3.98
CA VAL A 545 2.52 39.80 -3.63
C VAL A 545 2.31 38.90 -4.84
N LEU A 546 2.06 39.50 -6.01
CA LEU A 546 1.95 38.75 -7.26
C LEU A 546 3.26 38.02 -7.58
N ASP A 547 4.41 38.67 -7.42
CA ASP A 547 5.73 38.06 -7.61
C ASP A 547 6.01 36.95 -6.59
N ALA A 548 5.64 37.13 -5.32
CA ALA A 548 5.75 36.06 -4.32
C ALA A 548 4.90 34.83 -4.70
N LEU A 549 3.69 35.06 -5.21
CA LEU A 549 2.83 33.98 -5.70
C LEU A 549 3.35 33.38 -7.00
N ARG A 550 3.92 34.15 -7.94
CA ARG A 550 4.59 33.61 -9.14
C ARG A 550 5.67 32.60 -8.76
N GLU A 551 6.54 32.93 -7.81
CA GLU A 551 7.58 32.01 -7.33
C GLU A 551 7.00 30.80 -6.59
N THR A 552 5.92 31.00 -5.84
CA THR A 552 5.21 29.91 -5.17
C THR A 552 4.63 28.94 -6.18
N PHE A 553 3.91 29.43 -7.19
CA PHE A 553 3.33 28.59 -8.23
C PHE A 553 4.41 27.95 -9.11
N ARG A 554 5.52 28.63 -9.45
CA ARG A 554 6.67 27.99 -10.13
C ARG A 554 7.16 26.76 -9.38
N PHE A 555 7.25 26.86 -8.06
CA PHE A 555 7.64 25.73 -7.22
C PHE A 555 6.54 24.66 -7.15
N VAL A 556 5.30 25.08 -6.88
CA VAL A 556 4.18 24.18 -6.60
C VAL A 556 3.72 23.44 -7.85
N ILE A 557 3.75 23.98 -9.06
CA ILE A 557 3.29 23.25 -10.26
C ILE A 557 4.30 22.18 -10.72
N ALA A 558 5.57 22.34 -10.38
CA ALA A 558 6.62 21.46 -10.88
C ALA A 558 6.65 20.11 -10.14
N GLY A 559 7.02 19.06 -10.87
CA GLY A 559 7.30 17.71 -10.37
C GLY A 559 8.79 17.43 -10.20
N PHE A 560 9.11 16.22 -9.73
CA PHE A 560 10.43 15.62 -9.88
C PHE A 560 10.39 14.67 -11.09
N PRO A 561 11.48 14.53 -11.86
CA PRO A 561 11.54 13.54 -12.95
C PRO A 561 11.37 12.12 -12.41
N SER A 562 10.89 11.20 -13.25
CA SER A 562 10.76 9.78 -12.87
C SER A 562 12.12 9.14 -12.61
N TYR A 563 12.19 8.22 -11.64
CA TYR A 563 13.43 7.55 -11.22
C TYR A 563 14.19 6.84 -12.36
N GLU A 564 13.51 6.37 -13.41
CA GLU A 564 14.16 5.70 -14.56
C GLU A 564 15.11 6.64 -15.33
N GLU A 565 14.78 7.92 -15.47
CA GLU A 565 15.67 8.89 -16.14
C GLU A 565 16.86 9.29 -15.26
N GLU A 566 16.69 9.34 -13.93
CA GLU A 566 17.77 9.64 -13.00
C GLU A 566 18.83 8.52 -13.01
N GLU A 567 18.40 7.26 -13.11
CA GLU A 567 19.30 6.11 -13.21
C GLU A 567 19.99 6.04 -14.58
N GLU A 568 19.28 6.33 -15.68
CA GLU A 568 19.90 6.42 -17.01
C GLU A 568 20.91 7.59 -17.12
N GLU A 569 20.61 8.77 -16.56
CA GLU A 569 21.57 9.89 -16.52
C GLU A 569 22.79 9.58 -15.65
N LEU A 570 22.61 8.88 -14.53
CA LEU A 570 23.71 8.46 -13.66
C LEU A 570 24.56 7.34 -14.28
N LEU A 571 23.97 6.46 -15.08
CA LEU A 571 24.68 5.41 -15.82
C LEU A 571 25.40 5.94 -17.08
N GLN A 572 24.99 7.10 -17.60
CA GLN A 572 25.64 7.79 -18.71
C GLN A 572 26.77 8.75 -18.30
N ARG A 573 26.93 9.02 -16.99
CA ARG A 573 28.04 9.79 -16.41
C ARG A 573 29.14 8.89 -15.86
#